data_AF-A0A822IMF7-F1
#
_entry.id   AF-A0A822IMF7-F1
#
_cell.length_a   1.000
_cell.length_b   1.000
_cell.length_c   1.000
_cell.angle_alpha   90.00
_cell.angle_beta   90.00
_cell.angle_gamma   90.00
#
_symmetry.space_group_name_H-M   'P 1'
#
loop_
_entity.id
_entity.type
_entity.pdbx_description
1 polymer ?
#
loop_
_entity_poly.entity_id
_entity_poly.type
_entity_poly.pdbx_seq_one_letter_code
_entity_poly.pdbx_strand_id
1 'polypeptide(L)'
;MSKDLNEFLTRKQRIDVILKEQGWIVGDRGKIIVEVDTKQSDFRAQNYKTVSETMKNDMESKYVDYLLLDRFGAPIAIIEAKRTSRDPILAAQKQAQEYANDIKAQTGRDVFIFLSNGYEIWFWDRDHYGPRQVKGFFSQSDLERLKFQGIERKKID
;
A
#
# COMPACT_ATOMS: atom_id res chain seq x y z
N MET A 1 -14.64 -22.26 8.45
CA MET A 1 -13.67 -21.15 8.45
C MET A 1 -13.04 -21.05 9.82
N SER A 2 -11.71 -20.84 9.93
CA SER A 2 -11.02 -20.67 11.22
C SER A 2 -11.32 -19.29 11.84
N LYS A 3 -11.19 -19.15 13.16
CA LYS A 3 -11.39 -17.90 13.90
C LYS A 3 -10.49 -16.76 13.38
N ASP A 4 -9.25 -17.09 13.06
CA ASP A 4 -8.25 -16.13 12.57
C ASP A 4 -8.61 -15.59 11.17
N LEU A 5 -9.18 -16.42 10.30
CA LEU A 5 -9.65 -15.98 8.99
C LEU A 5 -10.81 -14.99 9.11
N ASN A 6 -11.74 -15.22 10.04
CA ASN A 6 -12.84 -14.30 10.29
C ASN A 6 -12.34 -12.95 10.87
N GLU A 7 -11.35 -13.00 11.75
CA GLU A 7 -10.71 -11.81 12.29
C GLU A 7 -10.00 -11.01 11.19
N PHE A 8 -9.22 -11.67 10.34
CA PHE A 8 -8.53 -11.03 9.22
C PHE A 8 -9.50 -10.34 8.26
N LEU A 9 -10.60 -11.01 7.89
CA LEU A 9 -11.64 -10.42 7.05
C LEU A 9 -12.25 -9.18 7.71
N THR A 10 -12.52 -9.23 9.02
CA THR A 10 -13.01 -8.08 9.78
C THR A 10 -12.01 -6.92 9.76
N ARG A 11 -10.71 -7.22 9.85
CA ARG A 11 -9.64 -6.20 9.78
C ARG A 11 -9.55 -5.56 8.40
N LYS A 12 -9.62 -6.34 7.32
CA LYS A 12 -9.69 -5.78 5.95
C LYS A 12 -10.93 -4.90 5.77
N GLN A 13 -12.10 -5.33 6.23
CA GLN A 13 -13.33 -4.52 6.19
C GLN A 13 -13.17 -3.18 6.93
N ARG A 14 -12.48 -3.17 8.08
CA ARG A 14 -12.17 -1.92 8.79
C ARG A 14 -11.25 -1.01 7.98
N ILE A 15 -10.22 -1.57 7.34
CA ILE A 15 -9.32 -0.83 6.45
C ILE A 15 -10.12 -0.19 5.31
N ASP A 16 -11.03 -0.93 4.67
CA ASP A 16 -11.89 -0.42 3.59
C ASP A 16 -12.75 0.78 4.04
N VAL A 17 -13.30 0.73 5.26
CA VAL A 17 -14.07 1.83 5.83
C VAL A 17 -13.20 3.08 5.99
N ILE A 18 -12.01 2.94 6.59
CA ILE A 18 -11.10 4.07 6.83
C ILE A 18 -10.57 4.63 5.50
N LEU A 19 -10.32 3.76 4.51
CA LEU A 19 -9.96 4.17 3.16
C LEU A 19 -11.06 5.01 2.51
N LYS A 20 -12.30 4.53 2.59
CA LYS A 20 -13.47 5.22 2.05
C LYS A 20 -13.68 6.60 2.68
N GLU A 21 -13.45 6.74 3.99
CA GLU A 21 -13.50 8.03 4.69
C GLU A 21 -12.50 9.06 4.14
N GLN A 22 -11.41 8.61 3.52
CA GLN A 22 -10.37 9.44 2.89
C GLN A 22 -10.54 9.55 1.37
N GLY A 23 -11.65 9.07 0.82
CA GLY A 23 -11.96 9.13 -0.61
C GLY A 23 -11.33 8.03 -1.46
N TRP A 24 -10.71 7.02 -0.83
CA TRP A 24 -10.24 5.80 -1.50
C TRP A 24 -11.37 4.77 -1.57
N ILE A 25 -12.03 4.68 -2.71
CA ILE A 25 -13.19 3.81 -2.89
C ILE A 25 -12.72 2.48 -3.49
N VAL A 26 -12.70 1.41 -2.71
CA VAL A 26 -12.39 0.06 -3.22
C VAL A 26 -13.34 -0.29 -4.37
N GLY A 27 -12.76 -0.65 -5.53
CA GLY A 27 -13.49 -0.86 -6.79
C GLY A 27 -13.34 0.29 -7.79
N ASP A 28 -12.96 1.49 -7.35
CA ASP A 28 -12.52 2.58 -8.23
C ASP A 28 -11.07 2.32 -8.67
N ARG A 29 -10.91 1.58 -9.77
CA ARG A 29 -9.61 1.21 -10.34
C ARG A 29 -8.76 2.41 -10.79
N GLY A 30 -9.34 3.61 -10.87
CA GLY A 30 -8.60 4.85 -11.12
C GLY A 30 -7.86 5.38 -9.88
N LYS A 31 -8.18 4.88 -8.69
CA LYS A 31 -7.61 5.34 -7.42
C LYS A 31 -6.96 4.22 -6.61
N ILE A 32 -7.56 3.03 -6.61
CA ILE A 32 -7.14 1.94 -5.76
C ILE A 32 -7.24 0.61 -6.50
N ILE A 33 -6.19 -0.20 -6.39
CA ILE A 33 -6.15 -1.54 -6.94
C ILE A 33 -5.79 -2.49 -5.81
N VAL A 34 -6.56 -3.56 -5.67
CA VAL A 34 -6.38 -4.54 -4.60
C VAL A 34 -5.59 -5.75 -5.11
N GLU A 35 -4.83 -6.36 -4.20
CA GLU A 35 -4.12 -7.63 -4.41
C GLU A 35 -3.23 -7.60 -5.67
N VAL A 36 -2.36 -6.60 -5.75
CA VAL A 36 -1.47 -6.32 -6.90
C VAL A 36 -0.19 -7.13 -6.83
N ASP A 37 0.13 -7.86 -7.90
CA ASP A 37 1.40 -8.56 -8.09
C ASP A 37 2.47 -7.56 -8.55
N THR A 38 3.43 -7.22 -7.68
CA THR A 38 4.49 -6.26 -8.01
C THR A 38 5.49 -6.77 -9.03
N LYS A 39 5.57 -8.09 -9.24
CA LYS A 39 6.57 -8.72 -10.12
C LYS A 39 6.03 -8.93 -11.53
N GLN A 40 4.72 -9.12 -11.67
CA GLN A 40 4.07 -9.32 -12.96
C GLN A 40 3.35 -8.07 -13.49
N SER A 41 3.20 -7.03 -12.68
CA SER A 41 2.73 -5.72 -13.14
C SER A 41 3.83 -4.96 -13.89
N ASP A 42 3.43 -4.17 -14.88
CA ASP A 42 4.26 -3.13 -15.50
C ASP A 42 3.81 -1.77 -14.97
N PHE A 43 4.53 -1.26 -13.97
CA PHE A 43 4.20 0.01 -13.33
C PHE A 43 4.51 1.23 -14.19
N ARG A 44 5.41 1.11 -15.19
CA ARG A 44 5.69 2.22 -16.12
C ARG A 44 4.55 2.40 -17.11
N ALA A 45 4.01 1.30 -17.62
CA ALA A 45 2.88 1.28 -18.54
C ALA A 45 1.52 1.38 -17.83
N GLN A 46 1.50 1.47 -16.50
CA GLN A 46 0.28 1.45 -15.67
C GLN A 46 -0.60 0.21 -15.91
N ASN A 47 0.03 -0.93 -16.23
CA ASN A 47 -0.64 -2.21 -16.41
C ASN A 47 -0.48 -3.04 -15.13
N TYR A 48 -1.43 -2.87 -14.22
CA TYR A 48 -1.42 -3.49 -12.90
C TYR A 48 -2.10 -4.86 -12.93
N LYS A 49 -1.32 -5.90 -12.66
CA LYS A 49 -1.79 -7.28 -12.58
C LYS A 49 -2.21 -7.63 -11.17
N THR A 50 -3.40 -8.20 -11.05
CA THR A 50 -3.97 -8.65 -9.78
C THR A 50 -3.89 -10.16 -9.63
N VAL A 51 -4.09 -10.67 -8.42
CA VAL A 51 -4.14 -12.13 -8.14
C VAL A 51 -5.08 -12.92 -9.05
N SER A 52 -6.14 -12.29 -9.57
CA SER A 52 -7.07 -12.95 -10.51
C SER A 52 -6.48 -13.16 -11.91
N GLU A 53 -5.44 -12.41 -12.28
CA GLU A 53 -4.82 -12.42 -13.60
C GLU A 53 -3.48 -13.18 -13.62
N THR A 54 -2.85 -13.34 -12.46
CA THR A 54 -1.58 -14.03 -12.29
C THR A 54 -1.81 -15.44 -11.77
N MET A 55 -1.17 -16.45 -12.36
CA MET A 55 -1.32 -17.85 -11.93
C MET A 55 -1.13 -17.95 -10.40
N LYS A 56 -2.15 -18.47 -9.71
CA LYS A 56 -2.15 -18.64 -8.25
C LYS A 56 -0.91 -19.45 -7.84
N ASN A 57 0.08 -18.77 -7.30
CA ASN A 57 1.02 -19.42 -6.41
C ASN A 57 0.38 -19.37 -5.02
N ASP A 58 0.33 -20.51 -4.34
CA ASP A 58 -0.35 -20.70 -3.04
C ASP A 58 0.27 -19.93 -1.86
N MET A 59 1.02 -18.86 -2.12
CA MET A 59 1.66 -18.03 -1.11
C MET A 59 1.07 -16.63 -1.12
N GLU A 60 0.47 -16.27 0.01
CA GLU A 60 -0.15 -14.98 0.32
C GLU A 60 0.85 -13.79 0.26
N SER A 61 2.15 -14.06 0.40
CA SER A 61 3.23 -13.06 0.45
C SER A 61 3.67 -12.52 -0.93
N LYS A 62 2.75 -12.41 -1.90
CA LYS A 62 3.08 -12.00 -3.27
C LYS A 62 2.33 -10.79 -3.77
N TYR A 63 1.32 -10.36 -3.03
CA TYR A 63 0.39 -9.34 -3.48
C TYR A 63 0.35 -8.21 -2.48
N VAL A 64 0.46 -6.97 -2.96
CA VAL A 64 0.15 -5.80 -2.15
C VAL A 64 -1.36 -5.79 -1.91
N ASP A 65 -1.80 -5.69 -0.66
CA ASP A 65 -3.24 -5.67 -0.36
C ASP A 65 -3.94 -4.49 -1.03
N TYR A 66 -3.36 -3.29 -0.97
CA TYR A 66 -3.88 -2.10 -1.66
C TYR A 66 -2.74 -1.27 -2.27
N LEU A 67 -2.84 -1.02 -3.57
CA LEU A 67 -2.05 -0.04 -4.31
C LEU A 67 -2.90 1.23 -4.47
N LEU A 68 -2.41 2.35 -3.93
CA LEU A 68 -3.02 3.67 -4.09
C LEU A 68 -2.35 4.42 -5.23
N LEU A 69 -3.16 5.04 -6.09
CA LEU A 69 -2.73 5.76 -7.27
C LEU A 69 -2.84 7.28 -7.07
N ASP A 70 -1.95 8.05 -7.69
CA ASP A 70 -2.10 9.48 -7.86
C ASP A 70 -3.15 9.82 -8.93
N ARG A 71 -3.45 11.10 -9.10
CA ARG A 71 -4.44 11.57 -10.08
C ARG A 71 -4.11 11.23 -11.54
N PHE A 72 -2.88 10.80 -11.83
CA PHE A 72 -2.44 10.39 -13.15
C PHE A 72 -2.40 8.86 -13.29
N GLY A 73 -2.92 8.13 -12.30
CA GLY A 73 -2.95 6.68 -12.30
C GLY A 73 -1.62 6.02 -11.95
N ALA A 74 -0.60 6.77 -11.52
CA ALA A 74 0.69 6.20 -11.13
C ALA A 74 0.71 5.84 -9.62
N PRO A 75 1.52 4.85 -9.19
CA PRO A 75 1.62 4.50 -7.78
C PRO A 75 2.06 5.69 -6.92
N ILE A 76 1.38 5.88 -5.80
CA ILE A 76 1.77 6.87 -4.79
C ILE A 76 1.96 6.28 -3.40
N ALA A 77 1.20 5.24 -3.06
CA ALA A 77 1.37 4.51 -1.82
C ALA A 77 0.94 3.04 -1.94
N ILE A 78 1.40 2.23 -1.00
CA ILE A 78 0.92 0.86 -0.79
C ILE A 78 0.42 0.69 0.65
N ILE A 79 -0.50 -0.24 0.87
CA ILE A 79 -0.98 -0.64 2.19
C ILE A 79 -0.81 -2.14 2.34
N GLU A 80 -0.18 -2.55 3.43
CA GLU A 80 -0.06 -3.94 3.86
C GLU A 80 -0.97 -4.20 5.07
N ALA A 81 -1.93 -5.12 4.93
CA ALA A 81 -2.87 -5.48 5.97
C ALA A 81 -2.31 -6.64 6.82
N LYS A 82 -2.18 -6.38 8.12
CA LYS A 82 -1.76 -7.38 9.10
C LYS A 82 -2.95 -8.26 9.50
N ARG A 83 -2.69 -9.56 9.65
CA ARG A 83 -3.71 -10.55 10.00
C ARG A 83 -4.15 -10.45 11.44
N THR A 84 -3.23 -10.14 12.35
CA THR A 84 -3.54 -9.99 13.78
C THR A 84 -2.86 -8.75 14.38
N SER A 85 -3.32 -8.34 15.57
CA SER A 85 -2.63 -7.30 16.35
C SER A 85 -1.28 -7.76 16.89
N ARG A 86 -1.07 -9.08 17.02
CA ARG A 86 0.18 -9.67 17.53
C ARG A 86 1.22 -9.84 16.44
N ASP A 87 0.82 -9.83 15.16
CA ASP A 87 1.76 -9.92 14.06
C ASP A 87 2.82 -8.84 14.23
N PRO A 88 4.12 -9.18 14.20
CA PRO A 88 5.16 -8.19 14.36
C PRO A 88 5.05 -7.12 13.25
N ILE A 89 5.10 -5.84 13.63
CA ILE A 89 5.19 -4.74 12.64
C ILE A 89 6.36 -4.99 11.68
N LEU A 90 7.47 -5.52 12.19
CA LEU A 90 8.66 -5.87 11.41
C LEU A 90 8.38 -6.84 10.25
N ALA A 91 7.48 -7.82 10.42
CA ALA A 91 7.19 -8.79 9.38
C ALA A 91 6.46 -8.13 8.19
N ALA A 92 5.42 -7.34 8.48
CA ALA A 92 4.70 -6.57 7.47
C ALA A 92 5.58 -5.47 6.85
N GLN A 93 6.46 -4.86 7.65
CA GLN A 93 7.42 -3.86 7.17
C GLN A 93 8.37 -4.45 6.13
N LYS A 94 8.89 -5.65 6.34
CA LYS A 94 9.76 -6.33 5.38
C LYS A 94 9.04 -6.57 4.05
N GLN A 95 7.82 -7.12 4.09
CA GLN A 95 7.05 -7.38 2.88
C GLN A 95 6.72 -6.09 2.13
N ALA A 96 6.21 -5.07 2.83
CA ALA A 96 5.94 -3.78 2.22
C ALA A 96 7.21 -3.13 1.63
N GLN A 97 8.36 -3.31 2.26
CA GLN A 97 9.64 -2.84 1.72
C GLN A 97 10.02 -3.56 0.42
N GLU A 98 9.82 -4.87 0.33
CA GLU A 98 10.05 -5.66 -0.90
C GLU A 98 9.13 -5.19 -2.03
N TYR A 99 7.84 -5.01 -1.76
CA TYR A 99 6.88 -4.50 -2.75
C TYR A 99 7.25 -3.09 -3.25
N ALA A 100 7.59 -2.18 -2.34
CA ALA A 100 8.01 -0.83 -2.71
C ALA A 100 9.34 -0.83 -3.48
N ASN A 101 10.24 -1.80 -3.22
CA ASN A 101 11.47 -1.98 -4.00
C ASN A 101 11.18 -2.44 -5.43
N ASP A 102 10.26 -3.40 -5.63
CA ASP A 102 9.85 -3.86 -6.96
C ASP A 102 9.28 -2.69 -7.79
N ILE A 103 8.40 -1.88 -7.18
CA ILE A 103 7.82 -0.68 -7.82
C ILE A 103 8.91 0.35 -8.16
N LYS A 104 9.86 0.59 -7.25
CA LYS A 104 10.96 1.54 -7.46
C LYS A 104 11.94 1.07 -8.52
N ALA A 105 12.25 -0.23 -8.59
CA ALA A 105 13.11 -0.80 -9.61
C ALA A 105 12.53 -0.60 -11.02
N GLN A 106 11.21 -0.68 -11.15
CA GLN A 106 10.53 -0.38 -12.40
C GLN A 106 10.44 1.13 -12.64
N THR A 107 9.88 1.91 -11.73
CA THR A 107 9.51 3.32 -12.02
C THR A 107 10.62 4.34 -11.75
N GLY A 108 11.68 3.95 -11.05
CA GLY A 108 12.71 4.85 -10.51
C GLY A 108 12.25 5.73 -9.36
N ARG A 109 11.02 5.51 -8.83
CA ARG A 109 10.41 6.35 -7.80
C ARG A 109 9.97 5.50 -6.62
N ASP A 110 10.20 6.02 -5.42
CA ASP A 110 9.67 5.39 -4.21
C ASP A 110 8.17 5.66 -4.05
N VAL A 111 7.51 4.82 -3.26
CA VAL A 111 6.10 4.96 -2.87
C VAL A 111 6.00 5.04 -1.35
N PHE A 112 5.01 5.76 -0.85
CA PHE A 112 4.74 5.72 0.59
C PHE A 112 4.20 4.35 1.01
N ILE A 113 4.46 3.98 2.25
CA ILE A 113 4.00 2.69 2.80
C ILE A 113 3.07 2.96 3.98
N PHE A 114 1.94 2.28 3.99
CA PHE A 114 1.13 2.10 5.19
C PHE A 114 1.13 0.65 5.65
N LEU A 115 1.19 0.44 6.96
CA LEU A 115 0.95 -0.86 7.59
C LEU A 115 -0.27 -0.71 8.49
N SER A 116 -1.24 -1.62 8.39
CA SER A 116 -2.43 -1.53 9.24
C SER A 116 -2.99 -2.89 9.62
N ASN A 117 -3.56 -2.98 10.82
CA ASN A 117 -4.36 -4.11 11.26
C ASN A 117 -5.86 -3.74 11.38
N GLY A 118 -6.29 -2.61 10.82
CA GLY A 118 -7.64 -2.06 10.93
C GLY A 118 -7.94 -1.28 12.22
N TYR A 119 -6.99 -1.20 13.17
CA TYR A 119 -7.10 -0.38 14.39
C TYR A 119 -5.94 0.60 14.51
N GLU A 120 -4.74 0.15 14.18
CA GLU A 120 -3.53 0.97 14.11
C GLU A 120 -3.14 1.17 12.66
N ILE A 121 -2.62 2.36 12.35
CA ILE A 121 -2.09 2.70 11.04
C ILE A 121 -0.71 3.28 11.25
N TRP A 122 0.27 2.71 10.56
CA TRP A 122 1.64 3.20 10.52
C TRP A 122 1.91 3.74 9.13
N PHE A 123 2.55 4.90 9.05
CA PHE A 123 2.99 5.53 7.82
C PHE A 123 4.50 5.51 7.76
N TRP A 124 5.06 5.17 6.60
CA TRP A 124 6.49 5.11 6.37
C TRP A 124 6.85 5.77 5.04
N ASP A 125 7.63 6.84 5.15
CA ASP A 125 8.27 7.56 4.05
C ASP A 125 9.76 7.21 4.04
N ARG A 126 10.12 6.19 3.26
CA ARG A 126 11.43 5.53 3.32
C ARG A 126 12.62 6.43 3.03
N ASP A 127 12.41 7.49 2.26
CA ASP A 127 13.47 8.43 1.89
C ASP A 127 13.79 9.42 3.02
N HIS A 128 12.91 9.57 4.02
CA HIS A 128 13.04 10.63 5.02
C HIS A 128 13.02 10.14 6.48
N TYR A 129 12.12 9.22 6.83
CA TYR A 129 11.90 8.82 8.22
C TYR A 129 11.54 7.32 8.34
N GLY A 130 11.71 6.75 9.53
CA GLY A 130 11.18 5.42 9.83
C GLY A 130 9.64 5.38 9.96
N PRO A 131 9.05 4.19 10.13
CA PRO A 131 7.61 4.06 10.36
C PRO A 131 7.14 4.83 11.59
N ARG A 132 6.03 5.55 11.47
CA ARG A 132 5.38 6.27 12.58
C ARG A 132 3.88 6.02 12.60
N GLN A 133 3.28 5.97 13.79
CA GLN A 133 1.83 5.81 13.91
C GLN A 133 1.10 7.09 13.47
N VAL A 134 -0.03 6.92 12.79
CA VAL A 134 -0.92 7.99 12.32
C VAL A 134 -2.37 7.64 12.68
N LYS A 135 -3.25 8.65 12.70
CA LYS A 135 -4.67 8.48 13.06
C LYS A 135 -5.54 7.94 11.92
N GLY A 136 -5.07 8.02 10.68
CA GLY A 136 -5.83 7.68 9.48
C GLY A 136 -4.91 7.53 8.28
N PHE A 137 -5.43 6.92 7.23
CA PHE A 137 -4.80 7.02 5.91
C PHE A 137 -4.82 8.48 5.44
N PHE A 138 -3.90 8.82 4.56
CA PHE A 138 -3.89 10.15 3.95
C PHE A 138 -4.74 10.14 2.68
N SER A 139 -5.42 11.25 2.37
CA SER A 139 -6.13 11.41 1.10
C SER A 139 -5.15 11.40 -0.08
N GLN A 140 -5.67 11.20 -1.30
CA GLN A 140 -4.86 11.31 -2.52
C GLN A 140 -4.13 12.66 -2.58
N SER A 141 -4.83 13.75 -2.26
CA SER A 141 -4.26 15.10 -2.25
C SER A 141 -3.16 15.30 -1.20
N ASP A 142 -3.29 14.68 -0.03
CA ASP A 142 -2.28 14.74 1.02
C ASP A 142 -0.99 14.03 0.60
N LEU A 143 -1.11 12.84 0.00
CA LEU A 143 0.04 12.08 -0.50
C LEU A 143 0.72 12.84 -1.65
N GLU A 144 -0.04 13.42 -2.57
CA GLU A 144 0.51 14.24 -3.66
C GLU A 144 1.25 15.48 -3.12
N ARG A 145 0.72 16.13 -2.08
CA ARG A 145 1.38 17.24 -1.39
C ARG A 145 2.69 16.80 -0.74
N LEU A 146 2.70 15.67 -0.03
CA LEU A 146 3.91 15.11 0.59
C LEU A 146 4.97 14.77 -0.46
N LYS A 147 4.57 14.14 -1.57
CA LYS A 147 5.45 13.81 -2.70
C LYS A 147 6.09 15.07 -3.29
N PHE A 148 5.29 16.13 -3.50
CA PHE A 148 5.80 17.41 -3.99
C PHE A 148 6.80 18.05 -3.01
N GLN A 149 6.49 18.06 -1.71
CA GLN A 149 7.39 18.58 -0.68
C GLN A 149 8.71 17.81 -0.60
N GLY A 150 8.68 16.48 -0.76
CA GLY A 150 9.88 15.65 -0.81
C GLY A 150 10.75 15.91 -2.04
N ILE A 151 10.15 16.17 -3.20
CA ILE A 151 10.88 16.55 -4.43
C ILE A 151 11.62 17.87 -4.24
N GLU A 152 10.97 18.87 -3.64
CA GLU A 152 11.59 20.18 -3.43
C GLU A 152 12.76 20.10 -2.44
N ARG A 153 12.70 19.23 -1.42
CA ARG A 153 13.84 18.99 -0.52
C ARG A 153 15.06 18.45 -1.27
N LYS A 154 14.87 17.47 -2.15
CA LYS A 154 15.96 16.86 -2.94
C LYS A 154 16.63 17.79 -3.96
N LYS A 155 16.01 18.93 -4.31
CA LYS A 155 16.61 19.91 -5.23
C LYS A 155 17.57 20.88 -4.52
N ILE A 156 17.50 20.96 -3.20
CA ILE A 156 18.27 21.90 -2.38
C ILE A 156 19.59 21.24 -1.90
N ASP A 157 19.70 19.91 -2.01
CA ASP A 157 20.90 19.10 -1.75
C ASP A 157 21.74 18.90 -3.02
#